data_AF-A0A7J3EG66-F1
#
_entry.id   AF-A0A7J3EG66-F1
#
_cell.length_a   1.000
_cell.length_b   1.000
_cell.length_c   1.000
_cell.angle_alpha   90.00
_cell.angle_beta   90.00
_cell.angle_gamma   90.00
#
_symmetry.space_group_name_H-M   'P 1'
#
loop_
_entity.id
_entity.type
_entity.pdbx_description
1 polymer ?
#
loop_
_entity_poly.entity_id
_entity_poly.type
_entity_poly.pdbx_seq_one_letter_code
_entity_poly.pdbx_strand_id
1 'polypeptide(L)'
;MQIPKIHELENLVRRPIRHPLLLTDVGDFEALRVRMMEKRWRNTTEKLLKRSDKLLEDPIPQLPRSLYDDFFRTGRRHLFEGPYFLRRRAVEDLTLAYIFTGKDAYLDRCRDYIWAIMEEFTWVIPAHAKTPFQPGCERIVDLFSSGTAMLLADVWDLLYNDLDKETLNWMRYNILQRVLIPLRDHYDEQWWSRSYESNWCGVCNGNSGCALILAALDEPWSIELMYKVLKSIDGFLSTADPDGAWVEGVGYWFYGFSRVFYFA
;
A
#
# COMPACT_ATOMS: atom_id res chain seq x y z
N MET A 1 -9.09 -0.73 -22.49
CA MET A 1 -7.65 -0.50 -22.67
C MET A 1 -7.07 -1.63 -23.52
N GLN A 2 -6.09 -1.37 -24.39
CA GLN A 2 -5.40 -2.44 -25.09
C GLN A 2 -4.35 -3.06 -24.15
N ILE A 3 -4.66 -4.21 -23.56
CA ILE A 3 -3.75 -4.90 -22.64
C ILE A 3 -2.55 -5.46 -23.44
N PRO A 4 -1.31 -5.15 -23.07
CA PRO A 4 -0.13 -5.71 -23.72
C PRO A 4 -0.12 -7.24 -23.65
N LYS A 5 0.44 -7.88 -24.67
CA LYS A 5 0.71 -9.32 -24.64
C LYS A 5 1.82 -9.60 -23.61
N ILE A 6 1.82 -10.80 -23.03
CA ILE A 6 2.82 -11.21 -22.04
C ILE A 6 4.27 -10.96 -22.52
N HIS A 7 4.59 -11.33 -23.77
CA HIS A 7 5.93 -11.10 -24.33
C HIS A 7 6.33 -9.62 -24.43
N GLU A 8 5.36 -8.71 -24.56
CA GLU A 8 5.63 -7.26 -24.57
C GLU A 8 6.00 -6.77 -23.16
N LEU A 9 5.36 -7.33 -22.11
CA LEU A 9 5.68 -7.05 -20.71
C LEU A 9 7.05 -7.61 -20.30
N GLU A 10 7.44 -8.78 -20.80
CA GLU A 10 8.76 -9.38 -20.52
C GLU A 10 9.93 -8.44 -20.86
N ASN A 11 9.78 -7.64 -21.91
CA ASN A 11 10.83 -6.69 -22.33
C ASN A 11 10.95 -5.49 -21.39
N LEU A 12 9.89 -5.14 -20.64
CA LEU A 12 9.90 -4.05 -19.66
C LEU A 12 10.66 -4.45 -18.38
N VAL A 13 10.58 -5.72 -17.99
CA VAL A 13 11.12 -6.22 -16.71
C VAL A 13 12.59 -6.64 -16.78
N ARG A 14 13.15 -6.80 -17.99
CA ARG A 14 14.57 -7.19 -18.17
C ARG A 14 15.58 -6.08 -17.90
N ARG A 15 15.14 -4.88 -17.52
CA ARG A 15 16.02 -3.73 -17.25
C ARG A 15 16.32 -3.65 -15.74
N PRO A 16 17.57 -3.34 -15.34
CA PRO A 16 17.87 -3.07 -13.95
C PRO A 16 17.01 -1.90 -13.44
N ILE A 17 16.25 -2.14 -12.37
CA ILE A 17 15.44 -1.11 -11.72
C ILE A 17 16.36 -0.31 -10.80
N ARG A 18 16.30 1.02 -10.90
CA ARG A 18 17.00 1.91 -9.99
C ARG A 18 16.00 2.44 -8.98
N HIS A 19 16.37 2.36 -7.70
CA HIS A 19 15.56 2.88 -6.60
C HIS A 19 16.15 4.23 -6.11
N PRO A 20 15.29 5.21 -5.76
CA PRO A 20 13.83 5.15 -5.77
C PRO A 20 13.24 5.27 -7.19
N LEU A 21 12.43 4.28 -7.60
CA LEU A 21 11.71 4.25 -8.87
C LEU A 21 10.64 5.35 -8.90
N LEU A 22 9.99 5.63 -7.77
CA LEU A 22 8.97 6.66 -7.62
C LEU A 22 9.47 8.08 -7.91
N LEU A 23 10.79 8.30 -7.89
CA LEU A 23 11.39 9.59 -8.21
C LEU A 23 11.88 9.71 -9.66
N THR A 24 11.73 8.64 -10.45
CA THR A 24 12.12 8.64 -11.87
C THR A 24 11.37 9.74 -12.62
N ASP A 25 12.12 10.57 -13.34
CA ASP A 25 11.62 11.70 -14.13
C ASP A 25 10.89 12.82 -13.35
N VAL A 26 10.76 12.72 -12.03
CA VAL A 26 10.11 13.76 -11.18
C VAL A 26 11.08 14.57 -10.32
N GLY A 27 12.29 14.08 -10.05
CA GLY A 27 13.36 14.81 -9.35
C GLY A 27 14.07 13.97 -8.28
N ASP A 28 14.53 14.63 -7.22
CA ASP A 28 15.12 14.02 -6.03
C ASP A 28 14.49 14.59 -4.76
N PHE A 29 14.98 14.17 -3.58
CA PHE A 29 14.50 14.72 -2.31
C PHE A 29 14.70 16.23 -2.18
N GLU A 30 15.74 16.80 -2.81
CA GLU A 30 15.97 18.25 -2.77
C GLU A 30 14.91 18.99 -3.61
N ALA A 31 14.58 18.48 -4.79
CA ALA A 31 13.49 19.01 -5.60
C ALA A 31 12.14 18.94 -4.86
N LEU A 32 11.88 17.86 -4.13
CA LEU A 32 10.68 17.73 -3.30
C LEU A 32 10.68 18.74 -2.14
N ARG A 33 11.79 18.91 -1.44
CA ARG A 33 11.93 19.93 -0.37
C ARG A 33 11.59 21.31 -0.89
N VAL A 34 12.21 21.72 -2.00
CA VAL A 34 11.97 23.03 -2.62
C VAL A 34 10.49 23.21 -2.97
N ARG A 35 9.86 22.22 -3.61
CA ARG A 35 8.43 22.27 -3.95
C ARG A 35 7.56 22.42 -2.69
N MET A 36 7.85 21.70 -1.62
CA MET A 36 7.03 21.71 -0.41
C MET A 36 7.18 22.98 0.44
N MET A 37 8.18 23.81 0.15
CA MET A 37 8.36 25.15 0.74
C MET A 37 7.56 26.25 0.01
N GLU A 38 6.99 25.93 -1.16
CA GLU A 38 6.11 26.86 -1.90
C GLU A 38 4.89 27.26 -1.06
N LYS A 39 4.43 28.50 -1.24
CA LYS A 39 3.32 29.08 -0.46
C LYS A 39 2.04 28.21 -0.47
N ARG A 40 1.76 27.52 -1.58
CA ARG A 40 0.57 26.65 -1.72
C ARG A 40 0.63 25.40 -0.82
N TRP A 41 1.83 24.92 -0.48
CA TRP A 41 2.03 23.70 0.32
C TRP A 41 2.38 23.97 1.77
N ARG A 42 2.87 25.19 2.09
CA ARG A 42 3.36 25.56 3.42
C ARG A 42 2.48 25.10 4.59
N ASN A 43 1.18 25.41 4.57
CA ASN A 43 0.26 25.02 5.66
C ASN A 43 0.12 23.50 5.79
N THR A 44 0.14 22.78 4.66
CA THR A 44 0.09 21.31 4.65
C THR A 44 1.38 20.74 5.22
N THR A 45 2.53 21.25 4.80
CA THR A 45 3.85 20.87 5.31
C THR A 45 3.98 21.12 6.82
N GLU A 46 3.61 22.30 7.29
CA GLU A 46 3.63 22.65 8.73
C GLU A 46 2.75 21.73 9.57
N LYS A 47 1.54 21.42 9.08
CA LYS A 47 0.64 20.47 9.76
C LYS A 47 1.20 19.06 9.77
N LEU A 48 1.88 18.64 8.71
CA LEU A 48 2.53 17.33 8.65
C LEU A 48 3.66 17.25 9.65
N LEU A 49 4.59 18.20 9.61
CA LEU A 49 5.72 18.24 10.55
C LEU A 49 5.27 18.27 12.01
N LYS A 50 4.23 19.05 12.33
CA LYS A 50 3.67 19.09 13.69
C LYS A 50 3.08 17.74 14.14
N ARG A 51 2.53 16.93 13.22
CA ARG A 51 2.08 15.56 13.54
C ARG A 51 3.28 14.64 13.72
N SER A 52 4.27 14.73 12.83
CA SER A 52 5.50 13.95 12.89
C SER A 52 6.30 14.20 14.17
N ASP A 53 6.39 15.46 14.63
CA ASP A 53 7.01 15.82 15.91
C ASP A 53 6.37 15.08 17.08
N LYS A 54 5.03 14.98 17.10
CA LYS A 54 4.32 14.22 18.16
C LYS A 54 4.61 12.73 18.09
N LEU A 55 4.69 12.18 16.88
CA LEU A 55 4.96 10.75 16.67
C LEU A 55 6.35 10.32 17.17
N LEU A 56 7.31 11.25 17.29
CA LEU A 56 8.62 10.98 17.89
C LEU A 56 8.50 10.61 19.38
N GLU A 57 7.51 11.15 20.09
CA GLU A 57 7.33 10.99 21.52
C GLU A 57 6.21 10.00 21.87
N ASP A 58 5.13 9.99 21.10
CA ASP A 58 3.95 9.18 21.36
C ASP A 58 4.29 7.67 21.29
N PRO A 59 3.79 6.84 22.22
CA PRO A 59 4.02 5.41 22.18
C PRO A 59 3.40 4.78 20.93
N ILE A 60 4.08 3.79 20.34
CA ILE A 60 3.51 3.02 19.23
C ILE A 60 2.31 2.24 19.76
N PRO A 61 1.10 2.45 19.22
CA PRO A 61 -0.09 1.80 19.72
C PRO A 61 0.02 0.28 19.54
N GLN A 62 -0.44 -0.47 20.53
CA GLN A 62 -0.49 -1.94 20.48
C GLN A 62 -1.81 -2.42 19.89
N LEU A 63 -1.78 -3.55 19.17
CA LEU A 63 -2.95 -4.18 18.56
C LEU A 63 -3.18 -5.59 19.14
N PRO A 64 -3.53 -5.71 20.43
CA PRO A 64 -3.71 -7.00 21.07
C PRO A 64 -4.93 -7.73 20.49
N ARG A 65 -4.89 -9.07 20.56
CA ARG A 65 -5.99 -9.92 20.08
C ARG A 65 -7.34 -9.57 20.73
N SER A 66 -7.35 -9.16 21.99
CA SER A 66 -8.58 -8.75 22.70
C SER A 66 -9.29 -7.56 22.04
N LEU A 67 -8.53 -6.63 21.47
CA LEU A 67 -9.06 -5.47 20.73
C LEU A 67 -9.67 -5.89 19.40
N TYR A 68 -9.04 -6.87 18.74
CA TYR A 68 -9.55 -7.49 17.52
C TYR A 68 -10.89 -8.21 17.79
N ASP A 69 -10.93 -9.00 18.87
CA ASP A 69 -12.11 -9.78 19.26
C ASP A 69 -13.29 -8.90 19.73
N ASP A 70 -13.07 -7.67 20.19
CA ASP A 70 -14.14 -6.75 20.61
C ASP A 70 -15.15 -6.52 19.48
N PHE A 71 -14.69 -6.45 18.23
CA PHE A 71 -15.58 -6.35 17.07
C PHE A 71 -16.57 -7.52 16.98
N PHE A 72 -16.13 -8.77 17.18
CA PHE A 72 -17.02 -9.93 17.12
C PHE A 72 -17.97 -10.03 18.32
N ARG A 73 -17.63 -9.38 19.44
CA ARG A 73 -18.48 -9.34 20.64
C ARG A 73 -19.51 -8.21 20.59
N THR A 74 -19.13 -7.04 20.09
CA THR A 74 -19.92 -5.81 20.24
C THR A 74 -20.17 -5.05 18.93
N GLY A 75 -19.58 -5.48 17.81
CA GLY A 75 -19.64 -4.78 16.52
C GLY A 75 -18.79 -3.49 16.44
N ARG A 76 -18.04 -3.13 17.49
CA ARG A 76 -17.26 -1.88 17.52
C ARG A 76 -15.91 -2.07 16.83
N ARG A 77 -15.83 -1.69 15.56
CA ARG A 77 -14.57 -1.75 14.78
C ARG A 77 -13.58 -0.61 15.07
N HIS A 78 -14.09 0.58 15.40
CA HIS A 78 -13.28 1.80 15.54
C HIS A 78 -12.16 1.70 16.58
N LEU A 79 -12.34 0.87 17.63
CA LEU A 79 -11.34 0.68 18.67
C LEU A 79 -10.07 -0.02 18.15
N PHE A 80 -10.22 -0.97 17.23
CA PHE A 80 -9.09 -1.60 16.55
C PHE A 80 -8.58 -0.72 15.40
N GLU A 81 -9.49 -0.15 14.62
CA GLU A 81 -9.15 0.61 13.42
C GLU A 81 -8.37 1.89 13.71
N GLY A 82 -8.69 2.61 14.79
CA GLY A 82 -7.97 3.81 15.20
C GLY A 82 -6.44 3.58 15.29
N PRO A 83 -5.97 2.67 16.17
CA PRO A 83 -4.55 2.35 16.28
C PRO A 83 -3.98 1.68 15.02
N TYR A 84 -4.77 0.86 14.31
CA TYR A 84 -4.36 0.24 13.05
C TYR A 84 -4.00 1.27 11.98
N PHE A 85 -4.88 2.25 11.73
CA PHE A 85 -4.66 3.31 10.76
C PHE A 85 -3.66 4.37 11.24
N LEU A 86 -3.52 4.56 12.56
CA LEU A 86 -2.48 5.44 13.11
C LEU A 86 -1.09 4.96 12.70
N ARG A 87 -0.80 3.65 12.78
CA ARG A 87 0.51 3.10 12.38
C ARG A 87 0.84 3.39 10.91
N ARG A 88 -0.12 3.24 10.00
CA ARG A 88 0.07 3.52 8.56
C ARG A 88 0.33 5.01 8.33
N ARG A 89 -0.53 5.86 8.89
CA ARG A 89 -0.37 7.32 8.78
C ARG A 89 0.94 7.80 9.39
N ALA A 90 1.41 7.17 10.46
CA ALA A 90 2.69 7.49 11.07
C ALA A 90 3.85 7.20 10.12
N VAL A 91 3.86 6.04 9.46
CA VAL A 91 4.87 5.73 8.43
C VAL A 91 4.85 6.77 7.30
N GLU A 92 3.67 7.13 6.78
CA GLU A 92 3.53 8.17 5.74
C GLU A 92 4.09 9.54 6.21
N ASP A 93 3.61 10.02 7.36
CA ASP A 93 3.98 11.33 7.92
C ASP A 93 5.47 11.40 8.29
N LEU A 94 6.04 10.32 8.83
CA LEU A 94 7.46 10.27 9.21
C LEU A 94 8.37 10.15 7.99
N THR A 95 7.96 9.38 6.97
CA THR A 95 8.68 9.29 5.68
C THR A 95 8.77 10.66 5.02
N LEU A 96 7.63 11.36 4.89
CA LEU A 96 7.59 12.70 4.31
C LEU A 96 8.35 13.72 5.17
N ALA A 97 8.24 13.64 6.50
CA ALA A 97 9.01 14.52 7.38
C ALA A 97 10.52 14.32 7.21
N TYR A 98 10.99 13.07 7.13
CA TYR A 98 12.38 12.76 6.82
C TYR A 98 12.79 13.35 5.47
N ILE A 99 12.02 13.12 4.41
CA ILE A 99 12.31 13.68 3.07
C ILE A 99 12.40 15.21 3.13
N PHE A 100 11.48 15.88 3.84
CA PHE A 100 11.41 17.33 3.88
C PHE A 100 12.49 17.98 4.75
N THR A 101 13.02 17.29 5.76
CA THR A 101 13.94 17.92 6.73
C THR A 101 15.32 17.28 6.78
N GLY A 102 15.50 16.06 6.27
CA GLY A 102 16.73 15.28 6.40
C GLY A 102 17.12 14.97 7.85
N LYS A 103 16.13 14.84 8.75
CA LYS A 103 16.39 14.58 10.18
C LYS A 103 16.27 13.09 10.47
N ASP A 104 17.38 12.48 10.89
CA ASP A 104 17.45 11.04 11.18
C ASP A 104 16.44 10.57 12.24
N ALA A 105 16.07 11.43 13.20
CA ALA A 105 15.05 11.11 14.19
C ALA A 105 13.70 10.68 13.56
N TYR A 106 13.32 11.27 12.42
CA TYR A 106 12.12 10.85 11.69
C TYR A 106 12.31 9.51 10.98
N LEU A 107 13.50 9.25 10.44
CA LEU A 107 13.83 7.99 9.78
C LEU A 107 13.84 6.83 10.79
N ASP A 108 14.51 7.01 11.92
CA ASP A 108 14.56 6.05 13.02
C ASP A 108 13.15 5.73 13.52
N ARG A 109 12.33 6.78 13.72
CA ARG A 109 10.96 6.58 14.17
C ARG A 109 10.08 5.92 13.11
N CYS A 110 10.28 6.25 11.83
CA CYS A 110 9.59 5.60 10.72
C CYS A 110 9.88 4.09 10.71
N ARG A 111 11.16 3.73 10.88
CA ARG A 111 11.61 2.34 10.98
C ARG A 111 10.88 1.59 12.10
N ASP A 112 10.73 2.17 13.29
CA ASP A 112 9.97 1.53 14.38
C ASP A 112 8.51 1.24 13.99
N TYR A 113 7.84 2.19 13.33
CA TYR A 113 6.46 2.00 12.87
C TYR A 113 6.33 0.99 11.74
N ILE A 114 7.32 0.91 10.83
CA ILE A 114 7.41 -0.13 9.81
C ILE A 114 7.48 -1.51 10.47
N TRP A 115 8.37 -1.70 11.45
CA TRP A 115 8.46 -2.94 12.21
C TRP A 115 7.17 -3.28 12.94
N ALA A 116 6.54 -2.29 13.59
CA ALA A 116 5.26 -2.48 14.25
C ALA A 116 4.16 -2.96 13.27
N ILE A 117 4.13 -2.49 12.02
CA ILE A 117 3.20 -2.96 10.98
C ILE A 117 3.52 -4.41 10.56
N MET A 118 4.80 -4.76 10.42
CA MET A 118 5.22 -6.12 10.05
C MET A 118 4.94 -7.15 11.15
N GLU A 119 4.95 -6.72 12.41
CA GLU A 119 4.61 -7.55 13.58
C GLU A 119 3.11 -7.85 13.70
N GLU A 120 2.26 -7.16 12.95
CA GLU A 120 0.82 -7.38 13.04
C GLU A 120 0.45 -8.80 12.60
N PHE A 121 -0.43 -9.43 13.38
CA PHE A 121 -0.90 -10.78 13.11
C PHE A 121 -1.50 -10.92 11.71
N THR A 122 -2.27 -9.92 11.27
CA THR A 122 -2.80 -9.81 9.91
C THR A 122 -2.95 -8.33 9.56
N TRP A 123 -2.88 -8.00 8.26
CA TRP A 123 -3.22 -6.66 7.75
C TRP A 123 -4.70 -6.52 7.37
N VAL A 124 -5.52 -7.48 7.78
CA VAL A 124 -6.97 -7.46 7.60
C VAL A 124 -7.63 -7.00 8.89
N ILE A 125 -8.48 -5.98 8.78
CA ILE A 125 -9.25 -5.48 9.93
C ILE A 125 -10.35 -6.48 10.36
N PRO A 126 -10.87 -6.39 11.60
CA PRO A 126 -11.86 -7.34 12.11
C PRO A 126 -13.12 -7.48 11.27
N ALA A 127 -13.60 -6.38 10.68
CA ALA A 127 -14.81 -6.38 9.86
C ALA A 127 -14.69 -7.17 8.54
N HIS A 128 -13.46 -7.47 8.11
CA HIS A 128 -13.18 -8.20 6.87
C HIS A 128 -12.69 -9.63 7.14
N ALA A 129 -12.44 -9.98 8.40
CA ALA A 129 -11.98 -11.29 8.78
C ALA A 129 -13.12 -12.29 9.01
N LYS A 130 -12.87 -13.55 8.67
CA LYS A 130 -13.72 -14.68 9.04
C LYS A 130 -13.09 -15.43 10.21
N THR A 131 -13.90 -15.70 11.24
CA THR A 131 -13.49 -16.48 12.41
C THR A 131 -14.16 -17.86 12.40
N PRO A 132 -13.53 -18.91 12.97
CA PRO A 132 -12.24 -18.91 13.66
C PRO A 132 -11.05 -18.73 12.71
N PHE A 133 -10.00 -18.05 13.18
CA PHE A 133 -8.75 -17.92 12.42
C PHE A 133 -8.06 -19.26 12.25
N GLN A 134 -7.58 -19.52 11.04
CA GLN A 134 -6.74 -20.67 10.70
C GLN A 134 -5.35 -20.18 10.30
N PRO A 135 -4.30 -20.99 10.47
CA PRO A 135 -2.98 -20.68 9.90
C PRO A 135 -3.10 -20.31 8.41
N GLY A 136 -2.43 -19.25 7.98
CA GLY A 136 -2.56 -18.68 6.64
C GLY A 136 -3.51 -17.47 6.56
N CYS A 137 -4.25 -17.14 7.62
CA CYS A 137 -5.13 -15.96 7.64
C CYS A 137 -4.37 -14.61 7.53
N GLU A 138 -3.07 -14.60 7.83
CA GLU A 138 -2.17 -13.48 7.61
C GLU A 138 -1.89 -13.19 6.12
N ARG A 139 -2.27 -14.12 5.24
CA ARG A 139 -2.10 -14.09 3.78
C ARG A 139 -3.38 -13.71 3.02
N ILE A 140 -4.42 -13.28 3.73
CA ILE A 140 -5.68 -12.84 3.12
C ILE A 140 -5.47 -11.48 2.43
N VAL A 141 -5.85 -11.40 1.16
CA VAL A 141 -5.77 -10.17 0.37
C VAL A 141 -7.12 -9.47 0.32
N ASP A 142 -7.19 -8.30 0.95
CA ASP A 142 -8.36 -7.43 1.00
C ASP A 142 -7.96 -5.96 0.76
N LEU A 143 -8.92 -5.05 0.94
CA LEU A 143 -8.70 -3.60 0.82
C LEU A 143 -7.53 -3.08 1.66
N PHE A 144 -7.34 -3.63 2.87
CA PHE A 144 -6.39 -3.10 3.86
C PHE A 144 -5.04 -3.79 3.81
N SER A 145 -4.99 -5.09 3.53
CA SER A 145 -3.73 -5.80 3.33
C SER A 145 -3.06 -5.39 2.03
N SER A 146 -3.82 -5.25 0.93
CA SER A 146 -3.30 -4.68 -0.32
C SER A 146 -2.82 -3.24 -0.12
N GLY A 147 -3.58 -2.39 0.59
CA GLY A 147 -3.19 -1.01 0.88
C GLY A 147 -1.94 -0.93 1.76
N THR A 148 -1.78 -1.84 2.72
CA THR A 148 -0.56 -1.94 3.54
C THR A 148 0.64 -2.37 2.69
N ALA A 149 0.47 -3.31 1.75
CA ALA A 149 1.53 -3.69 0.83
C ALA A 149 1.96 -2.52 -0.07
N MET A 150 1.02 -1.74 -0.61
CA MET A 150 1.33 -0.53 -1.38
C MET A 150 2.13 0.47 -0.54
N LEU A 151 1.64 0.83 0.66
CA LEU A 151 2.35 1.76 1.55
C LEU A 151 3.78 1.30 1.86
N LEU A 152 3.96 0.03 2.23
CA LEU A 152 5.29 -0.49 2.54
C LEU A 152 6.18 -0.52 1.31
N ALA A 153 5.64 -0.80 0.11
CA ALA A 153 6.40 -0.78 -1.12
C ALA A 153 6.83 0.64 -1.51
N ASP A 154 5.95 1.64 -1.35
CA ASP A 154 6.29 3.05 -1.59
C ASP A 154 7.42 3.51 -0.67
N VAL A 155 7.33 3.19 0.62
CA VAL A 155 8.34 3.56 1.63
C VAL A 155 9.65 2.79 1.41
N TRP A 156 9.56 1.51 1.05
CA TRP A 156 10.71 0.67 0.71
C TRP A 156 11.48 1.23 -0.48
N ASP A 157 10.76 1.70 -1.51
CA ASP A 157 11.36 2.31 -2.69
C ASP A 157 11.96 3.68 -2.37
N LEU A 158 11.19 4.58 -1.76
CA LEU A 158 11.61 5.93 -1.43
C LEU A 158 12.83 5.94 -0.51
N LEU A 159 12.85 5.09 0.52
CA LEU A 159 13.92 5.04 1.52
C LEU A 159 14.94 3.93 1.24
N TYR A 160 14.99 3.41 0.02
CA TYR A 160 15.86 2.28 -0.36
C TYR A 160 17.35 2.52 -0.05
N ASN A 161 17.80 3.77 -0.15
CA ASN A 161 19.19 4.15 0.12
C ASN A 161 19.44 4.61 1.56
N ASP A 162 18.37 4.79 2.35
CA ASP A 162 18.42 5.38 3.70
C ASP A 162 18.18 4.33 4.80
N LEU A 163 17.33 3.32 4.53
CA LEU A 163 17.09 2.21 5.45
C LEU A 163 18.19 1.15 5.38
N ASP A 164 18.42 0.47 6.50
CA ASP A 164 19.33 -0.66 6.54
C ASP A 164 18.79 -1.85 5.74
N LYS A 165 19.72 -2.67 5.23
CA LYS A 165 19.40 -3.84 4.40
C LYS A 165 18.51 -4.86 5.10
N GLU A 166 18.62 -5.00 6.43
CA GLU A 166 17.79 -5.94 7.17
C GLU A 166 16.32 -5.51 7.14
N THR A 167 16.04 -4.23 7.44
CA THR A 167 14.68 -3.67 7.33
C THR A 167 14.13 -3.81 5.90
N LEU A 168 14.91 -3.44 4.88
CA LEU A 168 14.49 -3.55 3.48
C LEU A 168 14.15 -5.00 3.08
N ASN A 169 14.95 -5.97 3.52
CA ASN A 169 14.70 -7.38 3.25
C ASN A 169 13.41 -7.88 3.93
N TRP A 170 13.17 -7.48 5.18
CA TRP A 170 11.96 -7.85 5.92
C TRP A 170 10.69 -7.20 5.34
N MET A 171 10.76 -5.95 4.90
CA MET A 171 9.66 -5.28 4.21
C MET A 171 9.30 -6.03 2.93
N ARG A 172 10.28 -6.29 2.06
CA ARG A 172 10.08 -7.05 0.82
C ARG A 172 9.49 -8.42 1.14
N TYR A 173 10.06 -9.15 2.09
CA TYR A 173 9.56 -10.46 2.50
C TYR A 173 8.08 -10.42 2.91
N ASN A 174 7.67 -9.47 3.76
CA ASN A 174 6.28 -9.37 4.20
C ASN A 174 5.32 -9.00 3.06
N ILE A 175 5.70 -8.06 2.18
CA ILE A 175 4.91 -7.70 0.99
C ILE A 175 4.67 -8.94 0.11
N LEU A 176 5.74 -9.72 -0.15
CA LEU A 176 5.66 -10.93 -0.95
C LEU A 176 4.78 -11.99 -0.27
N GLN A 177 5.08 -12.37 0.97
CA GLN A 177 4.41 -13.51 1.62
C GLN A 177 2.93 -13.26 1.93
N ARG A 178 2.60 -12.02 2.34
CA ARG A 178 1.24 -11.68 2.79
C ARG A 178 0.31 -11.27 1.66
N VAL A 179 0.84 -10.76 0.54
CA VAL A 179 0.02 -10.21 -0.56
C VAL A 179 0.39 -10.79 -1.92
N LEU A 180 1.62 -10.59 -2.40
CA LEU A 180 1.92 -10.89 -3.81
C LEU A 180 1.97 -12.39 -4.13
N ILE A 181 2.50 -13.22 -3.22
CA ILE A 181 2.53 -14.68 -3.40
C ILE A 181 1.12 -15.27 -3.31
N PRO A 182 0.27 -14.92 -2.32
CA PRO A 182 -1.14 -15.32 -2.33
C PRO A 182 -1.86 -14.96 -3.63
N LEU A 183 -1.60 -13.77 -4.20
CA LEU A 183 -2.15 -13.41 -5.50
C LEU A 183 -1.55 -14.22 -6.63
N ARG A 184 -0.23 -14.46 -6.65
CA ARG A 184 0.41 -15.32 -7.65
C ARG A 184 -0.26 -16.70 -7.71
N ASP A 185 -0.47 -17.31 -6.55
CA ASP A 185 -0.96 -18.69 -6.42
C ASP A 185 -2.48 -18.81 -6.58
N HIS A 186 -3.24 -17.83 -6.08
CA HIS A 186 -4.70 -17.92 -5.91
C HIS A 186 -5.46 -16.68 -6.43
N TYR A 187 -4.95 -16.01 -7.47
CA TYR A 187 -5.57 -14.81 -8.04
C TYR A 187 -7.05 -15.00 -8.41
N ASP A 188 -7.34 -16.09 -9.13
CA ASP A 188 -8.69 -16.37 -9.65
C ASP A 188 -9.67 -16.83 -8.57
N GLU A 189 -9.16 -17.19 -7.38
CA GLU A 189 -9.98 -17.53 -6.21
C GLU A 189 -10.42 -16.28 -5.42
N GLN A 190 -9.81 -15.13 -5.69
CA GLN A 190 -10.22 -13.87 -5.06
C GLN A 190 -11.56 -13.43 -5.65
N TRP A 191 -12.61 -13.39 -4.82
CA TRP A 191 -13.95 -13.00 -5.27
C TRP A 191 -13.97 -11.63 -5.97
N TRP A 192 -13.11 -10.70 -5.53
CA TRP A 192 -13.02 -9.35 -6.06
C TRP A 192 -12.28 -9.26 -7.40
N SER A 193 -11.52 -10.27 -7.82
CA SER A 193 -10.71 -10.20 -9.06
C SER A 193 -11.55 -10.14 -10.33
N ARG A 194 -12.82 -10.54 -10.25
CA ARG A 194 -13.80 -10.52 -11.35
C ARG A 194 -15.10 -9.78 -11.00
N SER A 195 -15.14 -9.12 -9.84
CA SER A 195 -16.28 -8.29 -9.42
C SER A 195 -16.06 -6.86 -9.88
N TYR A 196 -16.13 -6.63 -11.20
CA TYR A 196 -15.73 -5.37 -11.84
C TYR A 196 -16.58 -4.16 -11.39
N GLU A 197 -17.79 -4.41 -10.94
CA GLU A 197 -18.71 -3.41 -10.40
C GLU A 197 -18.44 -3.07 -8.93
N SER A 198 -17.41 -3.66 -8.31
CA SER A 198 -17.05 -3.40 -6.91
C SER A 198 -15.68 -2.73 -6.76
N ASN A 199 -15.56 -1.83 -5.79
CA ASN A 199 -14.35 -1.05 -5.58
C ASN A 199 -13.21 -1.95 -5.14
N TRP A 200 -13.53 -3.11 -4.56
CA TRP A 200 -12.54 -4.12 -4.21
C TRP A 200 -11.73 -4.57 -5.42
N CYS A 201 -12.34 -4.64 -6.61
CA CYS A 201 -11.58 -4.95 -7.82
C CYS A 201 -10.55 -3.85 -8.12
N GLY A 202 -10.94 -2.58 -8.09
CA GLY A 202 -10.02 -1.45 -8.31
C GLY A 202 -8.96 -1.28 -7.22
N VAL A 203 -9.37 -1.33 -5.94
CA VAL A 203 -8.49 -1.14 -4.78
C VAL A 203 -7.47 -2.26 -4.68
N CYS A 204 -7.90 -3.53 -4.67
CA CYS A 204 -6.98 -4.64 -4.45
C CYS A 204 -5.99 -4.77 -5.62
N ASN A 205 -6.45 -4.59 -6.86
CA ASN A 205 -5.57 -4.64 -8.03
C ASN A 205 -4.63 -3.45 -8.14
N GLY A 206 -5.13 -2.23 -7.94
CA GLY A 206 -4.30 -1.02 -7.99
C GLY A 206 -3.19 -1.06 -6.94
N ASN A 207 -3.56 -1.29 -5.68
CA ASN A 207 -2.58 -1.36 -4.58
C ASN A 207 -1.55 -2.48 -4.79
N SER A 208 -2.01 -3.69 -5.14
CA SER A 208 -1.11 -4.84 -5.32
C SER A 208 -0.25 -4.71 -6.57
N GLY A 209 -0.77 -4.05 -7.62
CA GLY A 209 -0.02 -3.70 -8.83
C GLY A 209 1.13 -2.74 -8.53
N CYS A 210 0.88 -1.66 -7.77
CA CYS A 210 1.95 -0.76 -7.29
C CYS A 210 3.01 -1.53 -6.49
N ALA A 211 2.58 -2.35 -5.53
CA ALA A 211 3.50 -3.15 -4.72
C ALA A 211 4.33 -4.14 -5.56
N LEU A 212 3.73 -4.74 -6.60
CA LEU A 212 4.40 -5.62 -7.55
C LEU A 212 5.49 -4.89 -8.34
N ILE A 213 5.18 -3.70 -8.89
CA ILE A 213 6.13 -2.88 -9.65
C ILE A 213 7.35 -2.51 -8.80
N LEU A 214 7.11 -2.07 -7.56
CA LEU A 214 8.17 -1.53 -6.71
C LEU A 214 9.01 -2.64 -6.08
N ALA A 215 8.39 -3.69 -5.54
CA ALA A 215 9.08 -4.62 -4.65
C ALA A 215 9.37 -6.01 -5.25
N ALA A 216 8.75 -6.38 -6.38
CA ALA A 216 8.79 -7.76 -6.88
C ALA A 216 8.87 -7.88 -8.40
N LEU A 217 9.16 -6.79 -9.11
CA LEU A 217 9.18 -6.84 -10.57
C LEU A 217 10.30 -7.75 -11.09
N ASP A 218 11.38 -7.90 -10.32
CA ASP A 218 12.50 -8.81 -10.58
C ASP A 218 12.15 -10.31 -10.42
N GLU A 219 11.00 -10.65 -9.85
CA GLU A 219 10.57 -12.04 -9.68
C GLU A 219 10.13 -12.68 -11.01
N PRO A 220 10.48 -13.96 -11.29
CA PRO A 220 10.13 -14.62 -12.55
C PRO A 220 8.63 -14.70 -12.86
N TRP A 221 7.79 -14.68 -11.81
CA TRP A 221 6.33 -14.77 -11.90
C TRP A 221 5.64 -13.40 -11.98
N SER A 222 6.39 -12.30 -11.89
CA SER A 222 5.84 -10.94 -11.82
C SER A 222 5.00 -10.58 -13.05
N ILE A 223 5.46 -10.98 -14.23
CA ILE A 223 4.78 -10.71 -15.52
C ILE A 223 3.40 -11.36 -15.58
N GLU A 224 3.26 -12.60 -15.11
CA GLU A 224 1.98 -13.29 -15.14
C GLU A 224 0.98 -12.62 -14.19
N LEU A 225 1.42 -12.28 -12.98
CA LEU A 225 0.57 -11.57 -12.03
C LEU A 225 0.19 -10.18 -12.56
N MET A 226 1.14 -9.43 -13.13
CA MET A 226 0.91 -8.13 -13.75
C MET A 226 -0.16 -8.21 -14.84
N TYR A 227 -0.09 -9.23 -15.69
CA TYR A 227 -1.06 -9.45 -16.75
C TYR A 227 -2.47 -9.73 -16.20
N LYS A 228 -2.60 -10.50 -15.11
CA LYS A 228 -3.88 -10.74 -14.43
C LYS A 228 -4.45 -9.46 -13.82
N VAL A 229 -3.61 -8.67 -13.14
CA VAL A 229 -3.95 -7.35 -12.58
C VAL A 229 -4.47 -6.41 -13.67
N LEU A 230 -3.75 -6.28 -14.79
CA LEU A 230 -4.14 -5.42 -15.92
C LEU A 230 -5.48 -5.84 -16.53
N LYS A 231 -5.76 -7.15 -16.61
CA LYS A 231 -7.07 -7.66 -17.06
C LYS A 231 -8.21 -7.27 -16.14
N SER A 232 -8.04 -7.44 -14.84
CA SER A 232 -9.07 -7.08 -13.87
C SER A 232 -9.30 -5.57 -13.81
N ILE A 233 -8.23 -4.78 -13.94
CA ILE A 233 -8.34 -3.31 -14.05
C ILE A 233 -9.08 -2.90 -15.32
N ASP A 234 -8.80 -3.52 -16.46
CA ASP A 234 -9.53 -3.24 -17.71
C ASP A 234 -11.03 -3.57 -17.57
N GLY A 235 -11.35 -4.72 -16.98
CA GLY A 235 -12.73 -5.09 -16.64
C GLY A 235 -13.39 -4.07 -15.72
N PHE A 236 -12.72 -3.67 -14.63
CA PHE A 236 -13.20 -2.65 -13.69
C PHE A 236 -13.48 -1.31 -14.39
N LEU A 237 -12.52 -0.79 -15.16
CA LEU A 237 -12.68 0.48 -15.89
C LEU A 237 -13.82 0.44 -16.91
N SER A 238 -14.11 -0.74 -17.49
CA SER A 238 -15.20 -0.91 -18.45
C SER A 238 -16.60 -0.78 -17.85
N THR A 239 -16.72 -0.77 -16.51
CA THR A 239 -18.01 -0.63 -15.81
C THR A 239 -18.39 0.82 -15.51
N ALA A 240 -17.48 1.78 -15.70
CA ALA A 240 -17.83 3.20 -15.68
C ALA A 240 -18.67 3.56 -16.91
N ASP A 241 -19.68 4.41 -16.74
CA ASP A 241 -20.41 4.95 -17.88
C ASP A 241 -19.56 5.95 -18.70
N PRO A 242 -20.00 6.35 -19.90
CA PRO A 242 -19.25 7.29 -20.73
C PRO A 242 -18.99 8.66 -20.10
N ASP A 243 -19.79 9.07 -19.12
CA ASP A 243 -19.64 10.34 -18.39
C ASP A 243 -18.80 10.16 -17.10
N GLY A 244 -18.32 8.94 -16.83
CA GLY A 244 -17.48 8.57 -15.70
C GLY A 244 -18.23 8.22 -14.42
N ALA A 245 -19.56 8.16 -14.43
CA ALA A 245 -20.34 7.71 -13.28
C ALA A 245 -20.23 6.20 -13.09
N TRP A 246 -20.50 5.76 -11.87
CA TRP A 246 -20.28 4.36 -11.49
C TRP A 246 -21.18 3.90 -10.35
N VAL A 247 -21.45 2.59 -10.33
CA VAL A 247 -22.59 1.98 -9.64
C VAL A 247 -22.55 2.06 -8.12
N GLU A 248 -21.36 2.11 -7.50
CA GLU A 248 -21.24 2.23 -6.03
C GLU A 248 -21.27 3.68 -5.52
N GLY A 249 -21.44 4.66 -6.42
CA GLY A 249 -21.52 6.08 -6.10
C GLY A 249 -20.16 6.75 -5.85
N VAL A 250 -20.18 8.07 -5.63
CA VAL A 250 -18.98 8.93 -5.68
C VAL A 250 -17.88 8.54 -4.68
N GLY A 251 -18.24 8.07 -3.48
CA GLY A 251 -17.27 7.71 -2.45
C GLY A 251 -16.48 6.45 -2.82
N TYR A 252 -17.18 5.40 -3.25
CA TYR A 252 -16.54 4.15 -3.67
C TYR A 252 -15.90 4.26 -5.06
N TRP A 253 -16.45 5.12 -5.93
CA TRP A 253 -15.76 5.54 -7.15
C TRP A 253 -14.37 6.10 -6.81
N PHE A 254 -14.31 7.11 -5.93
CA PHE A 254 -13.03 7.69 -5.54
C PHE A 254 -12.08 6.65 -4.94
N TYR A 255 -12.61 5.78 -4.07
CA TYR A 255 -11.78 4.77 -3.43
C TYR A 255 -11.20 3.75 -4.41
N GLY A 256 -12.02 3.17 -5.30
CA GLY A 256 -11.59 2.20 -6.30
C GLY A 256 -10.72 2.80 -7.39
N PHE A 257 -11.19 3.85 -8.06
CA PHE A 257 -10.51 4.44 -9.21
C PHE A 257 -9.20 5.14 -8.82
N SER A 258 -9.10 5.77 -7.64
CA SER A 258 -7.84 6.40 -7.20
C SER A 258 -6.67 5.41 -7.13
N ARG A 259 -6.92 4.14 -6.75
CA ARG A 259 -5.86 3.12 -6.70
C ARG A 259 -5.44 2.68 -8.09
N VAL A 260 -6.37 2.62 -9.04
CA VAL A 260 -6.05 2.38 -10.46
C VAL A 260 -5.23 3.54 -11.02
N PHE A 261 -5.54 4.79 -10.66
CA PHE A 261 -4.76 5.96 -11.07
C PHE A 261 -3.34 5.99 -10.49
N TYR A 262 -3.11 5.49 -9.29
CA TYR A 262 -1.74 5.39 -8.73
C TYR A 262 -0.91 4.30 -9.39
N PHE A 263 -1.56 3.26 -9.90
CA PHE A 263 -0.91 2.17 -10.59
C PHE A 263 -0.53 2.52 -12.05
N ALA A 264 -1.33 3.37 -12.69
CA ALA A 264 -1.14 3.80 -14.09
C ALA A 264 -0.02 4.85 -14.24
#